data_AF-A0AAU3NMD1-F1
#
_entry.id   AF-A0AAU3NMD1-F1
#
_cell.length_a   1.000
_cell.length_b   1.000
_cell.length_c   1.000
_cell.angle_alpha   90.00
_cell.angle_beta   90.00
_cell.angle_gamma   90.00
#
_symmetry.space_group_name_H-M   'P 1'
#
loop_
_entity.id
_entity.type
_entity.pdbx_description
1 polymer ?
#
loop_
_entity_poly.entity_id
_entity_poly.type
_entity_poly.pdbx_seq_one_letter_code
_entity_poly.pdbx_strand_id
1 'polypeptide(L)'
;MDDTEITIKLTSDEALVLSDWLERVQMTDLSRLVDDPAAWAPIHKLAGTLDKTLPGIFAADYAERLAAARRRLRETMGSFAEEQDG
;
A
#
# COMPACT_ATOMS: atom_id res chain seq x y z
N MET A 1 -9.37 18.21 -19.76
CA MET A 1 -9.30 16.81 -19.28
C MET A 1 -10.16 16.79 -18.05
N ASP A 2 -11.14 15.88 -17.97
CA ASP A 2 -11.92 15.72 -16.75
C ASP A 2 -10.95 15.32 -15.63
N ASP A 3 -10.74 16.24 -14.68
CA ASP A 3 -10.03 15.99 -13.41
C ASP A 3 -10.92 15.13 -12.51
N THR A 4 -11.28 13.94 -12.99
CA THR A 4 -12.06 13.00 -12.19
C THR A 4 -11.14 12.48 -11.09
N GLU A 5 -11.31 13.01 -9.88
CA GLU A 5 -10.60 12.52 -8.71
C GLU A 5 -11.02 11.08 -8.41
N ILE A 6 -10.07 10.15 -8.53
CA ILE A 6 -10.28 8.76 -8.15
C ILE A 6 -10.03 8.63 -6.65
N THR A 7 -11.08 8.28 -5.89
CA THR A 7 -10.94 7.99 -4.46
C THR A 7 -10.80 6.48 -4.25
N ILE A 8 -9.67 6.06 -3.69
CA ILE A 8 -9.42 4.67 -3.28
C ILE A 8 -9.62 4.58 -1.76
N LYS A 9 -10.50 3.69 -1.32
CA LYS A 9 -10.70 3.39 0.10
C LYS A 9 -9.86 2.17 0.44
N LEU A 10 -8.98 2.32 1.42
CA LEU A 10 -8.15 1.25 1.96
C LEU A 10 -8.56 1.00 3.40
N THR A 11 -8.63 -0.27 3.79
CA THR A 11 -8.67 -0.66 5.19
C THR A 11 -7.35 -0.30 5.87
N SER A 12 -7.35 -0.25 7.21
CA SER A 12 -6.14 0.03 7.97
C SER A 12 -5.01 -0.97 7.67
N ASP A 13 -5.35 -2.25 7.47
CA ASP A 13 -4.36 -3.29 7.17
C ASP A 13 -3.79 -3.13 5.75
N GLU A 14 -4.62 -2.83 4.74
CA GLU A 14 -4.17 -2.54 3.37
C GLU A 14 -3.29 -1.30 3.31
N ALA A 15 -3.72 -0.23 3.96
CA ALA A 15 -2.99 1.03 4.01
C ALA A 15 -1.60 0.84 4.66
N LEU A 16 -1.52 0.05 5.74
CA LEU A 16 -0.26 -0.25 6.43
C LEU A 16 0.70 -1.07 5.55
N VAL A 17 0.19 -2.13 4.90
CA VAL A 17 1.02 -2.99 4.04
C VAL A 17 1.48 -2.25 2.79
N LEU A 18 0.62 -1.42 2.20
CA LEU A 18 0.95 -0.62 1.02
C LEU A 18 1.97 0.48 1.36
N SER A 19 1.83 1.14 2.51
CA SER A 19 2.79 2.13 3.00
C SER A 19 4.20 1.52 3.21
N ASP A 20 4.31 0.37 3.88
CA ASP A 20 5.61 -0.33 4.06
C ASP A 20 6.26 -0.69 2.72
N TRP A 21 5.46 -1.17 1.75
CA TRP A 21 5.99 -1.49 0.43
C TRP A 21 6.47 -0.23 -0.30
N LEU A 22 5.68 0.85 -0.31
CA LEU A 22 6.05 2.12 -0.93
C LEU A 22 7.34 2.71 -0.33
N GLU A 23 7.52 2.60 0.98
CA GLU A 23 8.76 3.01 1.65
C GLU A 23 9.96 2.19 1.16
N ARG A 24 9.86 0.85 1.16
CA ARG A 24 10.95 -0.03 0.68
C ARG A 24 11.30 0.21 -0.78
N VAL A 25 10.30 0.47 -1.61
CA VAL A 25 10.50 0.74 -3.03
C VAL A 25 11.20 2.07 -3.25
N GLN A 26 10.88 3.10 -2.46
CA GLN A 26 11.59 4.39 -2.52
C GLN A 26 13.02 4.31 -1.97
N MET A 27 13.27 3.45 -0.98
CA MET A 27 14.64 3.15 -0.50
C MET A 27 15.45 2.33 -1.53
N THR A 28 14.75 1.63 -2.42
CA THR A 28 15.33 0.91 -3.55
C THR A 28 15.34 1.81 -4.78
N ASP A 29 16.04 1.41 -5.82
CA ASP A 29 15.97 2.08 -7.11
C ASP A 29 14.57 1.89 -7.74
N LEU A 30 13.64 2.82 -7.48
CA LEU A 30 12.26 2.83 -7.97
C LEU A 30 12.20 2.64 -9.50
N SER A 31 13.21 3.12 -10.22
CA SER A 31 13.31 2.98 -11.68
C SER A 31 13.44 1.54 -12.15
N ARG A 32 13.85 0.60 -11.28
CA ARG A 32 13.92 -0.83 -11.59
C ARG A 32 12.60 -1.56 -11.40
N LEU A 33 11.67 -0.97 -10.68
CA LEU A 33 10.37 -1.57 -10.37
C LEU A 33 9.25 -0.92 -11.17
N VAL A 34 9.41 0.37 -11.49
CA VAL A 34 8.45 1.16 -12.22
C VAL A 34 9.19 1.86 -13.36
N ASP A 35 9.13 1.23 -14.54
CA ASP A 35 9.86 1.67 -15.73
C ASP A 35 9.33 2.99 -16.30
N ASP A 36 8.07 3.34 -16.02
CA ASP A 36 7.43 4.56 -16.51
C ASP A 36 7.54 5.71 -15.48
N PRO A 37 8.27 6.79 -15.79
CA PRO A 37 8.37 7.96 -14.93
C PRO A 37 7.02 8.65 -14.65
N ALA A 38 6.02 8.48 -15.52
CA ALA A 38 4.69 9.03 -15.31
C ALA A 38 3.99 8.42 -14.08
N ALA A 39 4.32 7.17 -13.72
CA ALA A 39 3.80 6.51 -12.53
C ALA A 39 4.50 6.97 -11.24
N TRP A 40 5.68 7.58 -11.32
CA TRP A 40 6.43 8.01 -10.12
C TRP A 40 5.71 9.11 -9.36
N ALA A 41 5.15 10.11 -10.06
CA ALA A 41 4.44 11.22 -9.41
C ALA A 41 3.19 10.74 -8.63
N PRO A 42 2.30 9.91 -9.18
CA PRO A 42 1.20 9.29 -8.44
C PRO A 42 1.68 8.42 -7.26
N ILE A 43 2.76 7.65 -7.42
CA ILE A 43 3.33 6.81 -6.36
C ILE A 43 3.80 7.66 -5.18
N HIS A 44 4.57 8.72 -5.45
CA HIS A 44 5.01 9.66 -4.41
C HIS A 44 3.82 10.38 -3.75
N LYS A 45 2.80 10.76 -4.52
CA LYS A 45 1.56 11.33 -3.96
C LYS A 45 0.87 10.35 -3.01
N LEU A 46 0.73 9.09 -3.42
CA LEU A 46 0.10 8.05 -2.61
C LEU A 46 0.89 7.77 -1.33
N ALA A 47 2.22 7.64 -1.42
CA ALA A 47 3.10 7.48 -0.27
C ALA A 47 2.95 8.65 0.71
N GLY A 48 3.04 9.89 0.21
CA GLY A 48 2.89 11.08 1.05
C GLY A 48 1.50 11.25 1.66
N THR A 49 0.45 10.75 1.02
CA THR A 49 -0.90 10.71 1.61
C THR A 49 -0.98 9.67 2.71
N LEU A 50 -0.47 8.46 2.49
CA LEU A 50 -0.47 7.37 3.48
C LEU A 50 0.35 7.73 4.72
N ASP A 51 1.52 8.35 4.54
CA ASP A 51 2.38 8.78 5.65
C ASP A 51 1.69 9.78 6.58
N LYS A 52 0.79 10.61 6.04
CA LYS A 52 0.03 11.59 6.82
C LYS A 52 -1.19 11.00 7.51
N THR A 53 -1.82 9.99 6.91
CA THR A 53 -3.08 9.41 7.41
C THR A 53 -2.87 8.25 8.36
N LEU A 54 -1.70 7.61 8.33
CA LEU A 54 -1.34 6.52 9.23
C LEU A 54 -0.40 7.04 10.33
N PRO A 55 -0.88 7.48 11.51
CA PRO A 55 0.03 7.76 12.64
C PRO A 55 0.70 6.48 13.17
N GLY A 56 0.18 5.29 12.83
CA GLY A 56 0.66 3.99 13.30
C GLY A 56 1.98 3.49 12.68
N ILE A 57 2.47 4.10 11.60
CA ILE A 57 3.81 3.79 11.03
C ILE A 57 4.94 4.21 11.96
N PHE A 58 4.72 5.16 12.87
CA PHE A 58 5.70 5.59 13.86
C PHE A 58 5.58 4.86 15.21
N ALA A 59 4.68 3.88 15.31
CA ALA A 59 4.46 3.16 16.56
C ALA A 59 5.59 2.15 16.82
N ALA A 60 5.99 1.98 18.08
CA ALA A 60 7.05 1.05 18.46
C ALA A 60 6.74 -0.42 18.11
N ASP A 61 5.45 -0.75 18.00
CA ASP A 61 4.92 -2.06 17.61
C ASP A 61 4.60 -2.16 16.09
N TYR A 62 5.10 -1.23 15.28
CA TYR A 62 4.85 -1.17 13.84
C TYR A 62 5.13 -2.50 13.11
N ALA A 63 6.26 -3.15 13.42
CA ALA A 63 6.65 -4.41 12.79
C ALA A 63 5.64 -5.54 13.09
N GLU A 64 5.11 -5.60 14.32
CA GLU A 64 4.12 -6.60 14.73
C GLU A 64 2.76 -6.35 14.06
N ARG A 65 2.35 -5.08 14.00
CA ARG A 65 1.12 -4.65 13.30
C ARG A 65 1.19 -4.98 11.82
N LEU A 66 2.32 -4.70 11.17
CA LEU A 66 2.53 -5.01 9.76
C LEU A 66 2.47 -6.52 9.52
N ALA A 67 3.10 -7.33 10.38
CA ALA A 67 3.06 -8.78 10.26
C ALA A 67 1.63 -9.33 10.44
N ALA A 68 0.87 -8.78 11.39
CA ALA A 68 -0.53 -9.15 11.61
C ALA A 68 -1.43 -8.74 10.44
N ALA A 69 -1.27 -7.50 9.94
CA ALA A 69 -1.99 -7.00 8.76
C ALA A 69 -1.73 -7.89 7.53
N ARG A 70 -0.46 -8.20 7.23
CA ARG A 70 -0.11 -9.11 6.13
C ARG A 70 -0.75 -10.49 6.26
N ARG A 71 -0.83 -11.02 7.47
CA ARG A 71 -1.45 -12.32 7.73
C ARG A 71 -2.95 -12.25 7.42
N ARG A 72 -3.66 -11.27 7.99
CA ARG A 72 -5.10 -11.09 7.76
C ARG A 72 -5.41 -10.87 6.29
N LEU A 73 -4.64 -10.02 5.60
CA LEU A 73 -4.84 -9.78 4.17
C LEU A 73 -4.64 -11.04 3.33
N ARG A 74 -3.66 -11.88 3.65
CA ARG A 74 -3.47 -13.16 2.93
C ARG A 74 -4.58 -14.15 3.21
N GLU A 75 -5.12 -14.18 4.42
CA GLU A 75 -6.27 -15.02 4.77
C GLU A 75 -7.52 -14.55 4.01
N THR A 76 -7.77 -13.24 3.95
CA THR A 76 -8.87 -12.67 3.16
C THR A 76 -8.66 -12.85 1.65
N MET A 77 -7.44 -12.69 1.13
CA MET A 77 -7.12 -12.89 -0.29
C MET A 77 -7.09 -14.35 -0.72
N GLY A 78 -6.77 -15.29 0.19
CA GLY A 78 -6.97 -16.71 -0.02
C GLY A 78 -8.44 -17.03 -0.29
N SER A 79 -9.34 -16.40 0.46
CA SER A 79 -10.79 -16.47 0.22
C SER A 79 -11.21 -15.86 -1.13
N PHE A 80 -10.59 -14.75 -1.56
CA PHE A 80 -10.85 -14.15 -2.89
C PHE A 80 -10.35 -14.99 -4.07
N ALA A 81 -9.35 -15.86 -3.87
CA ALA A 81 -8.87 -16.79 -4.89
C ALA A 81 -9.81 -18.01 -5.04
N GLU A 82 -10.43 -18.45 -3.94
CA GLU A 82 -11.42 -19.55 -3.93
C GLU A 82 -12.78 -19.12 -4.50
N GLU A 83 -13.17 -17.84 -4.37
CA GLU A 83 -14.41 -17.31 -4.95
C GLU A 83 -14.37 -17.08 -6.47
N GLN A 84 -13.19 -17.03 -7.09
CA GLN A 84 -13.06 -16.88 -8.56
C GLN A 84 -13.09 -18.19 -9.34
N ASP A 85 -13.11 -19.34 -8.64
CA ASP A 85 -13.14 -20.69 -9.25
C ASP A 85 -14.53 -21.37 -9.11
N GLY A 86 -15.60 -20.57 -8.87
CA GLY A 86 -16.98 -21.02 -8.64
C GLY A 86 -17.98 -20.59 -9.70
#